data_AF-A0A2L2NZU9-F1
#
_entry.id   AF-A0A2L2NZU9-F1
#
_cell.length_a   1.000
_cell.length_b   1.000
_cell.length_c   1.000
_cell.angle_alpha   90.00
_cell.angle_beta   90.00
_cell.angle_gamma   90.00
#
_symmetry.space_group_name_H-M   'P 1'
#
loop_
_entity.id
_entity.type
_entity.pdbx_description
1 polymer ?
#
loop_
_entity_poly.entity_id
_entity_poly.type
_entity_poly.pdbx_seq_one_letter_code
_entity_poly.pdbx_strand_id
1 'polypeptide(L)'
;MTPEQTDLWLEIQNRQMLALEQIADCLSQLAPKTAPNYQRNIEEFKRFDWASVDATVERSDQYGAAIVTWKGYQFIRRSPSNKFGAAVWFSRCTGKDDTGENLYERLITFKPVSDKEVEPLPEKVSRYLDR
;
A
#
# COMPACT_ATOMS: atom_id res chain seq x y z
N MET A 1 35.52 12.72 -32.00
CA MET A 1 35.89 11.55 -31.18
C MET A 1 36.73 10.63 -32.03
N THR A 2 37.82 10.11 -31.47
CA THR A 2 38.56 9.00 -32.09
C THR A 2 37.78 7.69 -31.93
N PRO A 3 38.12 6.64 -32.70
CA PRO A 3 37.55 5.31 -32.48
C PRO A 3 37.71 4.84 -31.04
N GLU A 4 38.89 5.03 -30.42
CA GLU A 4 39.13 4.63 -29.02
C GLU A 4 38.26 5.42 -28.03
N GLN A 5 38.03 6.70 -28.29
CA GLN A 5 37.13 7.52 -27.47
C GLN A 5 35.66 7.06 -27.60
N THR A 6 35.29 6.55 -28.78
CA THR A 6 33.95 6.04 -29.04
C THR A 6 33.73 4.71 -28.33
N ASP A 7 34.71 3.81 -28.41
CA ASP A 7 34.67 2.51 -27.73
C ASP A 7 34.62 2.67 -26.21
N LEU A 8 35.45 3.55 -25.65
CA LEU A 8 35.43 3.86 -24.22
C LEU A 8 34.08 4.44 -23.78
N TRP A 9 33.49 5.33 -24.60
CA TRP A 9 32.18 5.89 -24.30
C TRP A 9 31.08 4.81 -24.30
N LEU A 10 31.08 3.90 -25.27
CA LEU A 10 30.14 2.78 -25.33
C LEU A 10 30.31 1.82 -24.14
N GLU A 11 31.55 1.53 -23.75
CA GLU A 11 31.83 0.72 -22.55
C GLU A 11 31.26 1.37 -21.29
N ILE A 12 31.48 2.67 -21.12
CA ILE A 12 30.94 3.42 -19.98
C ILE A 12 29.41 3.38 -19.98
N GLN A 13 28.76 3.60 -21.14
CA GLN A 13 27.30 3.53 -21.25
C GLN A 13 26.77 2.14 -20.87
N ASN A 14 27.39 1.07 -21.38
CA ASN A 14 27.00 -0.30 -21.05
C ASN A 14 27.15 -0.59 -19.55
N ARG A 15 28.23 -0.15 -18.93
CA ARG A 15 28.45 -0.32 -17.47
C ARG A 15 27.43 0.46 -16.65
N GLN A 16 27.06 1.66 -17.08
CA GLN A 16 26.02 2.47 -16.41
C GLN A 16 24.65 1.79 -16.52
N MET A 17 24.30 1.28 -17.70
CA MET A 17 23.05 0.55 -17.91
C MET A 17 22.95 -0.68 -17.00
N LEU A 18 24.00 -1.52 -16.96
CA LEU A 18 24.06 -2.70 -16.10
C LEU A 18 23.93 -2.34 -14.62
N ALA A 19 24.59 -1.26 -14.17
CA ALA A 19 24.47 -0.81 -12.78
C ALA A 19 23.04 -0.37 -12.44
N LEU A 20 22.36 0.33 -13.36
CA LEU A 20 20.97 0.75 -13.17
C LEU A 20 20.01 -0.44 -13.10
N GLU A 21 20.19 -1.45 -13.96
CA GLU A 21 19.42 -2.69 -13.92
C GLU A 21 19.58 -3.42 -12.57
N GLN A 22 20.82 -3.56 -12.10
CA GLN A 22 21.12 -4.18 -10.80
C GLN A 22 20.49 -3.42 -9.62
N ILE A 23 20.50 -2.08 -9.68
CA ILE A 23 19.86 -1.23 -8.66
C ILE A 23 18.34 -1.45 -8.70
N ALA A 24 17.72 -1.46 -9.89
CA ALA A 24 16.28 -1.67 -10.04
C ALA A 24 15.85 -3.05 -9.51
N ASP A 25 16.61 -4.10 -9.79
CA ASP A 25 16.35 -5.45 -9.29
C ASP A 25 16.45 -5.51 -7.76
N CYS A 26 17.51 -4.93 -7.19
CA CYS A 26 17.71 -4.90 -5.75
C CYS A 26 16.57 -4.14 -5.05
N LEU A 27 16.17 -2.97 -5.57
CA LEU A 27 15.05 -2.20 -5.06
C LEU A 27 13.73 -2.97 -5.15
N SER A 28 13.52 -3.71 -6.24
CA SER A 28 12.32 -4.55 -6.42
C SER A 28 12.26 -5.70 -5.41
N GLN A 29 13.41 -6.25 -5.01
CA GLN A 29 13.48 -7.31 -3.99
C GLN A 29 13.26 -6.78 -2.56
N LEU A 30 13.70 -5.55 -2.27
CA LEU A 30 13.56 -4.91 -0.96
C LEU A 30 12.17 -4.30 -0.73
N ALA A 31 11.45 -3.97 -1.81
CA ALA A 31 10.11 -3.42 -1.68
C ALA A 31 9.16 -4.43 -0.99
N PRO A 32 8.35 -3.99 0.00
CA PRO A 32 7.28 -4.81 0.55
C PRO A 32 6.42 -5.37 -0.56
N LYS A 33 6.38 -6.70 -0.67
CA LYS A 33 5.65 -7.41 -1.73
C LYS A 33 4.14 -7.28 -1.59
N THR A 34 3.67 -6.94 -0.39
CA THR A 34 2.25 -6.83 -0.07
C THR A 34 1.92 -5.49 0.54
N ALA A 35 0.71 -5.03 0.28
CA ALA A 35 0.17 -3.83 0.87
C ALA A 35 -0.06 -3.99 2.38
N PRO A 36 0.16 -2.95 3.21
CA PRO A 36 0.12 -3.07 4.68
C PRO A 36 -1.26 -3.37 5.29
N ASN A 37 -2.34 -3.24 4.53
CA ASN A 37 -3.72 -3.38 5.00
C ASN A 37 -4.06 -2.53 6.25
N TYR A 38 -3.70 -1.24 6.20
CA TYR A 38 -3.99 -0.28 7.27
C TYR A 38 -5.46 -0.32 7.69
N GLN A 39 -5.74 0.00 8.95
CA GLN A 39 -7.10 0.12 9.47
C GLN A 39 -7.29 1.54 9.99
N ARG A 40 -8.38 2.19 9.57
CA ARG A 40 -8.76 3.55 9.98
C ARG A 40 -10.25 3.62 10.29
N ASN A 41 -10.64 4.65 11.05
CA ASN A 41 -12.04 4.92 11.30
C ASN A 41 -12.72 5.37 10.00
N ILE A 42 -13.94 4.91 9.75
CA ILE A 42 -14.73 5.28 8.58
C ILE A 42 -14.99 6.78 8.48
N GLU A 43 -15.02 7.50 9.61
CA GLU A 43 -15.19 8.95 9.65
C GLU A 43 -14.00 9.70 9.02
N GLU A 44 -12.80 9.10 9.05
CA GLU A 44 -11.60 9.68 8.45
C GLU A 44 -11.64 9.62 6.92
N PHE A 45 -12.41 8.69 6.33
CA PHE A 45 -12.31 8.33 4.91
C PHE A 45 -12.32 9.54 3.95
N LYS A 46 -13.27 10.46 4.13
CA LYS A 46 -13.42 11.61 3.22
C LYS A 46 -12.26 12.61 3.29
N ARG A 47 -11.56 12.67 4.44
CA ARG A 47 -10.52 13.66 4.74
C ARG A 47 -9.16 13.02 4.96
N PHE A 48 -9.05 11.73 4.68
CA PHE A 48 -7.85 10.96 4.95
C PHE A 48 -6.67 11.52 4.15
N ASP A 49 -5.55 11.78 4.83
CA ASP A 49 -4.32 12.18 4.19
C ASP A 49 -3.63 10.95 3.58
N TRP A 50 -3.82 10.76 2.28
CA TRP A 50 -3.25 9.63 1.54
C TRP A 50 -1.72 9.68 1.49
N ALA A 51 -1.10 10.86 1.57
CA ALA A 51 0.35 10.99 1.59
C ALA A 51 0.96 10.38 2.85
N SER A 52 0.23 10.36 3.97
CA SER A 52 0.66 9.74 5.24
C SER A 52 0.92 8.24 5.17
N VAL A 53 0.48 7.57 4.09
CA VAL A 53 0.71 6.14 3.82
C VAL A 53 1.42 5.91 2.49
N ASP A 54 2.15 6.91 1.99
CA ASP A 54 2.86 6.89 0.71
C ASP A 54 1.94 6.60 -0.50
N ALA A 55 0.67 6.99 -0.40
CA ALA A 55 -0.30 6.82 -1.47
C ALA A 55 -0.72 8.16 -2.08
N THR A 56 -1.05 8.16 -3.37
CA THR A 56 -1.55 9.33 -4.08
C THR A 56 -2.94 9.05 -4.62
N VAL A 57 -3.86 10.01 -4.50
CA VAL A 57 -5.20 9.90 -5.10
C VAL A 57 -5.09 10.19 -6.59
N GLU A 58 -5.39 9.19 -7.41
CA GLU A 58 -5.40 9.33 -8.88
C GLU A 58 -6.78 9.75 -9.39
N ARG A 59 -7.84 9.26 -8.75
CA ARG A 59 -9.22 9.60 -9.10
C ARG A 59 -10.08 9.76 -7.85
N SER A 60 -10.95 10.75 -7.88
CA SER A 60 -11.95 11.04 -6.84
C SER A 60 -13.35 11.16 -7.45
N ASP A 61 -14.36 10.99 -6.60
CA ASP A 61 -15.76 11.28 -6.90
C ASP A 61 -16.43 11.98 -5.71
N GLN A 62 -17.75 12.18 -5.77
CA GLN A 62 -18.52 12.85 -4.72
C GLN A 62 -18.42 12.19 -3.33
N TYR A 63 -17.94 10.95 -3.25
CA TYR A 63 -17.76 10.22 -2.00
C TYR A 63 -16.33 10.29 -1.46
N GLY A 64 -15.36 10.77 -2.25
CA GLY A 64 -13.94 10.87 -1.88
C GLY A 64 -13.03 10.17 -2.89
N ALA A 65 -11.86 9.72 -2.44
CA ALA A 65 -10.93 8.96 -3.28
C ALA A 65 -11.63 7.70 -3.85
N ALA A 66 -11.38 7.37 -5.11
CA ALA A 66 -11.95 6.21 -5.82
C ALA A 66 -10.86 5.27 -6.35
N ILE A 67 -9.75 5.84 -6.80
CA ILE A 67 -8.53 5.11 -7.21
C ILE A 67 -7.34 5.81 -6.54
N VAL A 68 -6.48 5.01 -5.92
CA VAL A 68 -5.23 5.50 -5.31
C VAL A 68 -4.06 4.67 -5.82
N THR A 69 -2.89 5.29 -5.94
CA THR A 69 -1.66 4.63 -6.35
C THR A 69 -0.71 4.55 -5.17
N TRP A 70 -0.20 3.35 -4.90
CA TRP A 70 0.77 3.07 -3.84
C TRP A 70 1.89 2.20 -4.42
N LYS A 71 3.14 2.68 -4.32
CA LYS A 71 4.33 2.00 -4.89
C LYS A 71 4.15 1.56 -6.35
N GLY A 72 3.54 2.43 -7.17
CA GLY A 72 3.30 2.18 -8.60
C GLY A 72 2.10 1.29 -8.91
N TYR A 73 1.36 0.80 -7.91
CA TYR A 73 0.17 -0.04 -8.12
C TYR A 73 -1.12 0.69 -7.78
N GLN A 74 -2.12 0.52 -8.63
CA GLN A 74 -3.46 1.08 -8.43
C GLN A 74 -4.30 0.20 -7.50
N PHE A 75 -4.92 0.83 -6.51
CA PHE A 75 -5.91 0.23 -5.63
C PHE A 75 -7.26 0.91 -5.84
N ILE A 76 -8.31 0.10 -5.96
CA ILE A 76 -9.66 0.55 -6.29
C ILE A 76 -10.54 0.49 -5.05
N ARG A 77 -11.32 1.55 -4.82
CA ARG A 77 -12.30 1.61 -3.74
C ARG A 77 -13.39 0.54 -3.90
N ARG A 78 -13.69 -0.16 -2.81
CA ARG A 78 -14.76 -1.17 -2.66
C ARG A 78 -15.60 -0.81 -1.45
N SER A 79 -16.92 -0.98 -1.58
CA SER A 79 -17.90 -0.74 -0.51
C SER A 79 -19.14 -1.59 -0.77
N PRO A 80 -19.07 -2.91 -0.56
CA PRO A 80 -20.22 -3.77 -0.81
C PRO A 80 -21.32 -3.53 0.22
N SER A 81 -22.55 -3.49 -0.25
CA SER A 81 -23.74 -3.56 0.61
C SER A 81 -23.89 -4.98 1.13
N ASN A 82 -23.33 -5.28 2.30
CA ASN A 82 -23.43 -6.60 2.92
C ASN A 82 -23.90 -6.51 4.39
N LYS A 83 -24.15 -7.66 5.01
CA LYS A 83 -24.60 -7.77 6.41
C LYS A 83 -23.52 -7.43 7.45
N PHE A 84 -22.28 -7.19 7.03
CA PHE A 84 -21.10 -7.08 7.87
C PHE A 84 -20.66 -5.62 8.03
N GLY A 85 -21.56 -4.76 8.51
CA GLY A 85 -21.26 -3.37 8.86
C GLY A 85 -20.84 -2.47 7.69
N ALA A 86 -20.86 -1.16 7.92
CA ALA A 86 -20.35 -0.21 6.93
C ALA A 86 -18.82 -0.34 6.80
N ALA A 87 -18.31 -0.50 5.58
CA ALA A 87 -16.88 -0.52 5.33
C ALA A 87 -16.53 -0.03 3.92
N VAL A 88 -15.45 0.74 3.83
CA VAL A 88 -14.82 1.14 2.57
C VAL A 88 -13.38 0.62 2.58
N TRP A 89 -12.94 -0.07 1.55
CA TRP A 89 -11.53 -0.48 1.45
C TRP A 89 -10.98 -0.30 0.05
N PHE A 90 -9.66 -0.24 -0.05
CA PHE A 90 -8.95 -0.13 -1.31
C PHE A 90 -8.17 -1.41 -1.54
N SER A 91 -8.49 -2.11 -2.63
CA SER A 91 -7.85 -3.39 -2.98
C SER A 91 -7.44 -3.45 -4.44
N ARG A 92 -6.50 -4.35 -4.73
CA ARG A 92 -6.09 -4.73 -6.09
C ARG A 92 -6.00 -6.24 -6.21
N CYS A 93 -6.18 -6.73 -7.44
CA CYS A 93 -5.95 -8.13 -7.76
C CYS A 93 -4.44 -8.38 -7.84
N THR A 94 -3.95 -9.43 -7.18
CA THR A 94 -2.53 -9.83 -7.20
C THR A 94 -2.29 -11.09 -8.03
N GLY A 95 -3.34 -11.69 -8.57
CA GLY A 95 -3.28 -12.90 -9.39
C GLY A 95 -4.48 -13.79 -9.15
N LYS A 96 -4.32 -15.08 -9.45
CA LYS A 96 -5.30 -16.11 -9.16
C LYS A 96 -4.68 -17.19 -8.30
N ASP A 97 -5.49 -17.85 -7.49
CA ASP A 97 -5.09 -19.05 -6.78
C ASP A 97 -5.18 -20.31 -7.68
N ASP A 98 -4.86 -21.46 -7.10
CA ASP A 98 -4.87 -22.77 -7.77
C ASP A 98 -6.27 -23.19 -8.26
N THR A 99 -7.33 -22.55 -7.75
CA THR A 99 -8.72 -22.80 -8.15
C THR A 99 -9.19 -21.84 -9.25
N GLY A 100 -8.36 -20.85 -9.60
CA GLY A 100 -8.69 -19.82 -10.59
C GLY A 100 -9.45 -18.62 -10.01
N GLU A 101 -9.64 -18.56 -8.69
CA GLU A 101 -10.25 -17.41 -8.01
C GLU A 101 -9.25 -16.27 -7.85
N ASN A 102 -9.74 -15.02 -7.92
CA ASN A 102 -8.88 -13.85 -7.83
C ASN A 102 -8.37 -13.65 -6.40
N LEU A 103 -7.05 -13.52 -6.26
CA LEU A 103 -6.41 -13.10 -5.03
C LEU A 103 -6.38 -11.57 -4.96
N TYR A 104 -6.72 -11.02 -3.80
CA TYR A 104 -6.73 -9.58 -3.57
C TYR A 104 -5.89 -9.23 -2.36
N GLU A 105 -5.12 -8.16 -2.50
CA GLU A 105 -4.52 -7.48 -1.36
C GLU A 105 -5.25 -6.17 -1.06
N ARG A 106 -5.21 -5.73 0.20
CA ARG A 106 -5.83 -4.49 0.67
C ARG A 106 -4.75 -3.52 1.13
N LEU A 107 -4.84 -2.28 0.66
CA LEU A 107 -3.99 -1.19 1.14
C LEU A 107 -4.50 -0.65 2.47
N ILE A 108 -5.79 -0.33 2.53
CA ILE A 108 -6.42 0.28 3.69
C ILE A 108 -7.90 -0.10 3.77
N THR A 109 -8.39 -0.26 4.98
CA THR A 109 -9.80 -0.45 5.31
C THR A 109 -10.25 0.63 6.27
N PHE A 110 -11.31 1.32 5.88
CA PHE A 110 -12.08 2.27 6.68
C PHE A 110 -13.32 1.56 7.19
N LYS A 111 -13.44 1.42 8.51
CA LYS A 111 -14.58 0.78 9.16
C LYS A 111 -14.90 1.50 10.46
N PRO A 112 -16.15 1.43 10.96
CA PRO A 112 -16.46 1.89 12.30
C PRO A 112 -15.49 1.25 13.28
N VAL A 113 -14.87 2.07 14.13
CA VAL A 113 -14.27 1.55 15.34
C VAL A 113 -15.46 0.98 16.13
N SER A 114 -15.47 -0.33 16.39
CA SER A 114 -16.50 -0.86 17.27
C SER A 114 -16.28 -0.18 18.61
N ASP A 115 -17.28 0.55 19.11
CA ASP A 115 -17.40 0.99 20.51
C ASP A 115 -17.58 -0.22 21.43
N LYS A 116 -16.73 -1.24 21.28
CA LYS A 116 -16.55 -2.23 22.33
C LYS A 116 -15.92 -1.44 23.47
N GLU A 117 -16.71 -1.19 24.51
CA GLU A 117 -16.20 -0.78 25.81
C GLU A 117 -14.98 -1.65 26.09
N VAL A 118 -13.80 -1.03 26.02
CA VAL A 118 -12.56 -1.73 26.33
C VAL A 118 -12.61 -1.91 27.83
N GLU A 119 -12.72 -3.16 28.27
CA GLU A 119 -12.64 -3.46 29.69
C GLU A 119 -11.33 -2.88 30.25
N PRO A 120 -11.39 -2.19 31.40
CA PRO A 120 -10.21 -1.60 31.99
C PRO A 120 -9.16 -2.67 32.24
N LEU A 121 -7.88 -2.30 32.08
CA LEU A 121 -6.78 -3.20 32.42
C LEU A 121 -6.93 -3.67 33.88
N PRO A 122 -6.83 -4.98 34.17
CA PRO A 122 -6.82 -5.46 35.53
C PRO A 122 -5.73 -4.76 36.35
N GLU A 123 -6.01 -4.44 37.61
CA GLU A 123 -5.10 -3.68 38.49
C GLU A 123 -3.70 -4.32 38.62
N LYS A 124 -3.64 -5.66 38.52
CA LYS A 124 -2.37 -6.40 38.54
C LYS A 124 -1.47 -6.06 37.34
N VAL A 125 -2.05 -5.71 36.20
CA VAL A 125 -1.34 -5.37 34.95
C VAL A 125 -0.91 -3.91 34.95
N SER A 126 -1.77 -2.98 35.40
CA SER A 126 -1.46 -1.54 35.40
C SER A 126 -0.20 -1.20 36.21
N ARG A 127 0.02 -1.89 37.33
CA ARG A 127 1.21 -1.72 38.19
C ARG A 127 2.57 -1.95 37.50
N TYR A 128 2.60 -2.58 36.33
CA TYR A 128 3.82 -2.82 35.56
C TYR A 128 4.06 -1.79 34.45
N LEU A 129 3.08 -0.92 34.15
CA LEU A 129 3.15 0.07 33.08
C LEU A 129 3.60 1.45 33.56
N ASP A 130 3.40 1.75 34.85
CA ASP A 130 3.78 3.03 35.48
C ASP A 130 5.23 3.03 36.03
N ARG A 131 6.13 2.23 35.45
CA ARG A 131 7.54 2.14 35.86
C ARG A 131 8.48 2.86 34.92
#